data_AF-A0A4U5W7Y4-F1
#
_entry.id   AF-A0A4U5W7Y4-F1
#
_cell.length_a   1.000
_cell.length_b   1.000
_cell.length_c   1.000
_cell.angle_alpha   90.00
_cell.angle_beta   90.00
_cell.angle_gamma   90.00
#
_symmetry.space_group_name_H-M   'P 1'
#
loop_
_entity.id
_entity.type
_entity.pdbx_description
1 polymer ?
#
loop_
_entity_poly.entity_id
_entity_poly.type
_entity_poly.pdbx_seq_one_letter_code
_entity_poly.pdbx_strand_id
1 'polypeptide(L)'
;MNRDDEGTPASWEVFLRARRGLAHQHVGSVRAVGPDAALAVARDLYTRRGDPLSLWVVRSDAVHAASPDERDPYFAGARHKPYRYPEHFPPLTEKGPEGDHDQ
;
A
#
# COMPACT_ATOMS: atom_id res chain seq x y z
N MET A 1 21.47 -1.54 8.88
CA MET A 1 20.78 -1.26 10.15
C MET A 1 20.68 0.25 10.30
N ASN A 2 19.50 0.84 10.18
CA ASN A 2 19.33 2.29 10.32
C ASN A 2 19.53 2.66 11.79
N ARG A 3 20.46 3.58 12.06
CA ARG A 3 20.61 4.23 13.36
C ARG A 3 19.32 5.04 13.59
N ASP A 4 18.52 4.60 14.53
CA ASP A 4 17.41 5.40 15.03
C ASP A 4 17.98 6.70 15.62
N ASP A 5 17.36 7.78 15.19
CA ASP A 5 17.67 9.16 15.49
C ASP A 5 17.47 9.39 17.01
N GLU A 6 18.55 9.26 17.78
CA GLU A 6 18.52 9.22 19.24
C GLU A 6 18.15 10.61 19.81
N GLY A 7 16.84 10.87 19.94
CA GLY A 7 16.30 11.93 20.81
C GLY A 7 15.14 12.76 20.25
N THR A 8 14.92 12.79 18.93
CA THR A 8 13.86 13.66 18.36
C THR A 8 12.62 12.87 17.99
N PRO A 9 11.42 13.19 18.51
CA PRO A 9 10.21 12.53 18.06
C PRO A 9 9.99 12.80 16.57
N ALA A 10 9.77 11.74 15.80
CA ALA A 10 9.39 11.77 14.39
C ALA A 10 7.88 11.55 14.22
N SER A 11 7.34 11.85 13.04
CA SER A 11 5.94 11.57 12.69
C SER A 11 5.80 10.17 12.10
N TRP A 12 4.71 9.49 12.46
CA TRP A 12 4.41 8.13 12.04
C TRP A 12 2.96 8.03 11.60
N GLU A 13 2.73 7.51 10.40
CA GLU A 13 1.40 7.19 9.87
C GLU A 13 0.94 5.84 10.42
N VAL A 14 -0.33 5.78 10.87
CA VAL A 14 -0.90 4.62 11.54
C VAL A 14 -1.96 3.99 10.66
N PHE A 15 -1.86 2.67 10.47
CA PHE A 15 -2.84 1.89 9.72
C PHE A 15 -3.41 0.77 10.58
N LEU A 16 -4.73 0.66 10.61
CA LEU A 16 -5.46 -0.32 11.42
C LEU A 16 -6.26 -1.26 10.54
N ARG A 17 -6.20 -2.56 10.84
CA ARG A 17 -7.08 -3.57 10.27
C ARG A 17 -7.84 -4.28 11.38
N ALA A 18 -9.16 -4.27 11.28
CA ALA A 18 -10.03 -5.05 12.16
C ALA A 18 -9.85 -6.56 11.95
N ARG A 19 -10.20 -7.38 12.94
CA ARG A 19 -10.06 -8.85 12.88
C ARG A 19 -10.66 -9.49 11.61
N ARG A 20 -11.78 -8.96 11.13
CA ARG A 20 -12.48 -9.41 9.90
C ARG A 20 -12.30 -8.43 8.72
N GLY A 21 -11.41 -7.45 8.85
CA GLY A 21 -11.13 -6.48 7.81
C GLY A 21 -10.20 -7.05 6.74
N LEU A 22 -10.41 -6.65 5.48
CA LEU A 22 -9.62 -7.11 4.34
C LEU A 22 -8.27 -6.37 4.23
N ALA A 23 -8.24 -5.09 4.60
CA ALA A 23 -7.07 -4.22 4.43
C ALA A 23 -6.85 -3.32 5.64
N HIS A 24 -5.60 -2.92 5.84
CA HIS A 24 -5.22 -1.86 6.77
C HIS A 24 -5.64 -0.51 6.21
N GLN A 25 -6.36 0.27 7.02
CA GLN A 25 -6.82 1.60 6.66
C GLN A 25 -6.04 2.62 7.47
N HIS A 26 -5.65 3.72 6.82
CA HIS A 26 -5.03 4.84 7.51
C HIS A 26 -6.02 5.46 8.50
N VAL A 27 -5.61 5.60 9.77
CA VAL A 27 -6.46 6.13 10.85
C VAL A 27 -5.94 7.44 11.43
N GLY A 28 -4.72 7.85 11.07
CA GLY A 28 -4.10 9.10 11.48
C GLY A 28 -2.62 8.95 11.80
N SER A 29 -2.04 9.98 12.40
CA SER A 29 -0.60 10.08 12.66
C SER A 29 -0.28 10.22 14.15
N VAL A 30 0.87 9.72 14.58
CA VAL A 30 1.40 9.89 15.95
C VAL A 30 2.84 10.40 15.94
N ARG A 31 3.29 10.99 17.06
CA ARG A 31 4.67 11.43 17.26
C ARG A 31 5.37 10.50 18.23
N ALA A 32 6.52 9.96 17.85
CA ALA A 32 7.28 9.03 18.66
C ALA A 32 8.76 8.99 18.25
N VAL A 33 9.62 8.62 19.19
CA VAL A 33 11.08 8.52 18.99
C VAL A 33 11.51 7.26 18.22
N GLY A 34 10.61 6.28 18.07
CA GLY A 34 10.91 5.02 17.41
C GLY A 34 9.65 4.18 17.16
N PRO A 35 9.78 3.06 16.43
CA PRO A 35 8.64 2.25 15.99
C PRO A 35 7.86 1.62 17.15
N ASP A 36 8.55 1.11 18.19
CA ASP A 36 7.87 0.50 19.35
C ASP A 36 7.08 1.52 20.17
N ALA A 37 7.66 2.72 20.35
CA ALA A 37 6.97 3.83 20.99
C ALA A 37 5.76 4.29 20.16
N ALA A 38 5.89 4.34 18.83
CA ALA A 38 4.79 4.67 17.93
C ALA A 38 3.65 3.65 18.04
N LEU A 39 3.96 2.35 18.06
CA LEU A 39 2.97 1.27 18.24
C LEU A 39 2.22 1.40 19.56
N ALA A 40 2.92 1.69 20.66
CA ALA A 40 2.29 1.85 21.98
C ALA A 40 1.30 3.03 21.99
N VAL A 41 1.72 4.21 21.52
CA VAL A 41 0.88 5.40 21.44
C VAL A 41 -0.30 5.19 20.49
N ALA A 42 -0.06 4.60 19.32
CA ALA A 42 -1.10 4.32 18.34
C ALA A 42 -2.13 3.31 18.85
N ARG A 43 -1.69 2.27 19.58
CA ARG A 43 -2.60 1.32 20.23
C ARG A 43 -3.53 2.03 21.20
N ASP A 44 -2.99 2.87 22.07
CA ASP A 44 -3.76 3.56 23.11
C ASP A 44 -4.76 4.58 22.53
N LEU A 45 -4.41 5.23 21.40
CA LEU A 45 -5.28 6.21 20.74
C LEU A 45 -6.35 5.59 19.85
N TYR A 46 -5.98 4.60 19.03
CA TYR A 46 -6.83 4.12 17.93
C TYR A 46 -7.51 2.77 18.20
N THR A 47 -7.11 2.06 19.25
CA THR A 47 -7.75 0.79 19.63
C THR A 47 -8.56 0.97 20.90
N ARG A 48 -9.73 0.33 20.98
CA ARG A 48 -10.54 0.27 22.20
C ARG A 48 -10.79 -1.19 22.57
N ARG A 49 -10.81 -1.47 23.88
CA ARG A 49 -11.21 -2.77 24.47
C ARG A 49 -10.35 -3.98 24.11
N GLY A 50 -9.16 -3.79 23.54
CA GLY A 50 -8.20 -4.88 23.33
C GLY A 50 -8.65 -5.94 22.32
N ASP A 51 -9.60 -5.62 21.43
CA ASP A 51 -9.92 -6.51 20.32
C ASP A 51 -8.65 -6.83 19.53
N PRO A 52 -8.50 -8.07 19.01
CA PRO A 52 -7.33 -8.42 18.21
C PRO A 52 -7.42 -7.69 16.88
N LEU A 53 -6.65 -6.60 16.79
CA LEU A 53 -6.49 -5.76 15.62
C LEU A 53 -5.05 -5.90 15.11
N SER A 54 -4.85 -5.74 13.80
CA SER A 54 -3.52 -5.62 13.24
C SER A 54 -3.20 -4.14 13.06
N LEU A 55 -2.09 -3.69 13.62
CA LEU A 55 -1.65 -2.31 13.60
C LEU A 55 -0.32 -2.22 12.86
N TRP A 56 -0.23 -1.32 11.89
CA TRP A 56 1.03 -0.93 11.26
C TRP A 56 1.32 0.53 11.59
N VAL A 57 2.60 0.80 11.82
CA VAL A 57 3.13 2.16 11.88
C VAL A 57 4.25 2.29 10.86
N VAL A 58 4.26 3.39 10.13
CA VAL A 58 5.26 3.69 9.10
C VAL A 58 5.74 5.11 9.35
N ARG A 59 7.06 5.36 9.32
CA ARG A 59 7.54 6.75 9.42
C ARG A 59 6.97 7.56 8.27
N SER A 60 6.52 8.78 8.56
CA SER A 60 5.90 9.64 7.53
C SER A 60 6.86 9.92 6.36
N ASP A 61 8.17 9.96 6.60
CA ASP A 61 9.19 10.19 5.56
C ASP A 61 9.45 8.98 4.64
N ALA A 62 8.97 7.79 5.02
CA ALA A 62 9.00 6.59 4.19
C ALA A 62 7.74 6.44 3.33
N VAL A 63 6.74 7.30 3.51
CA VAL A 63 5.50 7.28 2.72
C VAL A 63 5.64 8.24 1.55
N HIS A 64 5.69 7.69 0.35
CA HIS A 64 5.67 8.46 -0.90
C HIS A 64 4.27 8.46 -1.49
N ALA A 65 3.73 9.65 -1.76
CA ALA A 65 2.42 9.82 -2.37
C ALA A 65 2.57 10.40 -3.79
N ALA A 66 1.69 9.97 -4.69
CA ALA A 66 1.51 10.59 -6.00
C ALA A 66 0.29 11.53 -5.94
N SER A 67 0.41 12.76 -6.45
CA SER A 67 -0.73 13.68 -6.52
C SER A 67 -1.67 13.30 -7.66
N PRO A 68 -3.01 13.35 -7.48
CA PRO A 68 -3.96 13.17 -8.59
C PRO A 68 -3.90 14.30 -9.64
N ASP A 69 -3.44 15.48 -9.25
CA ASP A 69 -3.30 16.65 -10.12
C ASP A 69 -2.02 16.58 -10.96
N GLU A 70 -1.01 15.89 -10.45
CA GLU A 70 0.08 15.40 -11.29
C GLU A 70 -0.55 14.35 -12.20
N ARG A 71 -0.54 14.60 -13.51
CA ARG A 71 -0.94 13.62 -14.54
C ARG A 71 0.05 12.45 -14.53
N ASP A 72 -0.02 11.66 -13.47
CA ASP A 72 0.97 10.67 -13.17
C ASP A 72 0.79 9.48 -14.13
N PRO A 73 1.85 8.99 -14.80
CA PRO A 73 1.83 7.71 -15.48
C PRO A 73 1.27 6.56 -14.62
N TYR A 74 1.33 6.62 -13.27
CA TYR A 74 0.66 5.64 -12.40
C TYR A 74 -0.87 5.58 -12.59
N PHE A 75 -1.52 6.69 -12.97
CA PHE A 75 -2.99 6.77 -13.11
C PHE A 75 -3.47 6.92 -14.56
N ALA A 76 -2.59 7.24 -15.50
CA ALA A 76 -2.93 7.45 -16.92
C ALA A 76 -3.49 6.19 -17.62
N GLY A 77 -3.08 5.00 -17.18
CA GLY A 77 -3.42 3.72 -17.82
C GLY A 77 -4.84 3.19 -17.58
N ALA A 78 -5.62 3.76 -16.66
CA ALA A 78 -6.94 3.21 -16.32
C ALA A 78 -8.07 3.81 -17.16
N ARG A 79 -7.95 5.08 -17.57
CA ARG A 79 -9.09 5.83 -18.16
C ARG A 79 -9.42 5.46 -19.61
N HIS A 80 -8.48 4.84 -20.32
CA HIS A 80 -8.59 4.61 -21.77
C HIS A 80 -8.35 3.16 -22.18
N LYS A 81 -8.25 2.20 -21.23
CA LYS A 81 -8.18 0.78 -21.58
C LYS A 81 -9.59 0.27 -21.84
N PRO A 82 -10.00 0.05 -23.10
CA PRO A 82 -11.30 -0.54 -23.37
C PRO A 82 -11.35 -1.94 -22.73
N TYR A 83 -12.47 -2.24 -22.08
CA TYR A 83 -12.77 -3.59 -21.64
C TYR A 83 -12.68 -4.53 -22.84
N ARG A 84 -11.94 -5.64 -22.71
CA ARG A 84 -11.83 -6.65 -23.76
C ARG A 84 -12.85 -7.74 -23.52
N TYR A 85 -13.77 -7.91 -24.45
CA TYR A 85 -14.70 -9.04 -24.44
C TYR A 85 -13.93 -10.35 -24.65
N PRO A 86 -14.43 -11.49 -24.12
CA PRO A 86 -13.77 -12.79 -24.27
C PRO A 86 -13.40 -13.14 -25.72
N GLU A 87 -14.21 -12.68 -26.66
CA GLU A 87 -14.06 -12.81 -28.12
C GLU A 87 -12.92 -11.98 -28.74
N HIS A 88 -12.29 -11.08 -27.97
CA HIS A 88 -11.07 -10.37 -28.36
C HIS A 88 -9.78 -11.15 -28.04
N PHE A 89 -9.90 -12.26 -27.31
CA PHE A 89 -8.76 -13.16 -27.09
C PHE A 89 -8.78 -14.23 -28.19
N PRO A 90 -7.64 -14.49 -28.86
CA PRO A 90 -7.57 -15.59 -29.79
C PRO A 90 -7.90 -16.88 -29.03
N PRO A 91 -8.78 -17.73 -29.56
CA PRO A 91 -9.07 -19.01 -28.94
C PRO A 91 -7.78 -19.82 -28.82
N LEU A 92 -7.57 -20.45 -27.66
CA LEU A 92 -6.42 -21.32 -27.38
C LEU A 92 -6.37 -22.58 -28.28
N THR A 93 -7.35 -22.73 -29.16
CA THR A 93 -7.46 -23.73 -30.21
C THR A 93 -7.42 -23.02 -31.54
N GLU A 94 -6.23 -22.72 -32.06
CA GLU A 94 -5.45 -23.58 -32.94
C GLU A 94 -4.00 -23.06 -32.96
N LYS A 95 -3.05 -23.98 -33.18
CA LYS A 95 -1.59 -23.82 -33.24
C LYS A 95 -1.10 -22.35 -33.22
N GLY A 96 -0.44 -21.95 -32.12
CA GLY A 96 0.22 -20.64 -32.03
C GLY A 96 1.09 -20.39 -33.27
N PRO A 97 1.30 -19.12 -33.67
CA PRO A 97 2.07 -18.80 -34.86
C PRO A 97 3.40 -19.54 -34.75
N GLU A 98 3.69 -20.41 -35.73
CA GLU A 98 5.00 -21.03 -35.83
C GLU A 98 6.01 -19.89 -35.79
N GLY A 99 6.77 -19.84 -34.70
CA GLY A 99 7.86 -18.90 -34.58
C GLY A 99 8.77 -19.15 -35.76
N ASP A 100 8.93 -18.14 -36.60
CA ASP A 100 10.07 -18.03 -37.49
C ASP A 100 11.30 -17.89 -36.60
N HIS A 101 11.80 -19.03 -36.15
CA HIS A 101 13.15 -19.19 -35.65
C HIS A 101 14.00 -19.58 -36.86
N ASP A 102 14.35 -18.61 -37.68
CA ASP A 102 15.54 -18.73 -38.51
C ASP A 102 16.41 -17.48 -38.34
N GLN A 103 17.51 -17.73 -37.61
CA GLN A 103 18.77 -16.99 -37.46
C GLN A 103 18.80 -15.59 -36.86
#